data_AF-A0A2N9NC20-F1
#
_entry.id   AF-A0A2N9NC20-F1
#
_cell.length_a   1.000
_cell.length_b   1.000
_cell.length_c   1.000
_cell.angle_alpha   90.00
_cell.angle_beta   90.00
_cell.angle_gamma   90.00
#
_symmetry.space_group_name_H-M   'P 1'
#
loop_
_entity.id
_entity.type
_entity.pdbx_description
1 polymer ?
#
loop_
_entity_poly.entity_id
_entity_poly.type
_entity_poly.pdbx_seq_one_letter_code
_entity_poly.pdbx_strand_id
1 'polypeptide(L)'
;MFAAAALRANGYPPLILDLEADQDTDHVIAIYRIRGHWGAVAKSNYTGCRYREPVYRSVRELALSYFDVYFNLRGERTLRTFSRPVNMARFDPHGWMTTEEHLWYVAEYLFTIRHHRLFTPAMIKKLHRLDDRSFRAGCLGRAEKPKA
;
A
#
# COMPACT_ATOMS: atom_id res chain seq x y z
N MET A 1 6.82 -4.90 -5.71
CA MET A 1 7.35 -5.41 -7.01
C MET A 1 7.32 -6.92 -7.10
N PHE A 2 8.08 -7.67 -6.29
CA PHE A 2 8.07 -9.14 -6.33
C PHE A 2 6.67 -9.78 -6.32
N ALA A 3 5.76 -9.31 -5.45
CA ALA A 3 4.39 -9.80 -5.40
C ALA A 3 3.61 -9.60 -6.72
N ALA A 4 3.83 -8.49 -7.44
CA ALA A 4 3.19 -8.25 -8.74
C ALA A 4 3.75 -9.21 -9.81
N ALA A 5 5.06 -9.49 -9.78
CA ALA A 5 5.69 -10.48 -10.65
C ALA A 5 5.16 -11.90 -10.37
N ALA A 6 5.03 -12.27 -9.10
CA ALA A 6 4.46 -13.55 -8.68
C ALA A 6 3.00 -13.70 -9.10
N LEU A 7 2.18 -12.65 -8.95
CA LEU A 7 0.80 -12.64 -9.45
C LEU A 7 0.75 -12.89 -10.96
N ARG A 8 1.63 -12.24 -11.74
CA ARG A 8 1.74 -12.48 -13.19
C ARG A 8 2.11 -13.92 -13.52
N ALA A 9 3.10 -14.47 -12.83
CA ALA A 9 3.52 -15.85 -13.02
C ALA A 9 2.37 -16.85 -12.73
N ASN A 10 1.41 -16.45 -11.90
CA ASN A 10 0.20 -17.23 -11.57
C ASN A 10 -1.03 -16.86 -12.42
N GLY A 11 -0.85 -16.14 -13.53
CA GLY A 11 -1.93 -15.81 -14.48
C GLY A 11 -2.80 -14.60 -14.12
N TYR A 12 -2.45 -13.85 -13.07
CA TYR A 12 -3.13 -12.61 -12.72
C TYR A 12 -2.50 -11.40 -13.43
N PRO A 13 -3.26 -10.34 -13.76
CA PRO A 13 -2.66 -9.08 -14.18
C PRO A 13 -1.72 -8.53 -13.10
N PRO A 14 -0.50 -8.05 -13.43
CA PRO A 14 0.45 -7.54 -12.43
C PRO A 14 0.08 -6.11 -12.01
N LEU A 15 -0.96 -5.98 -11.20
CA LEU A 15 -1.46 -4.70 -10.75
C LEU A 15 -0.77 -4.28 -9.46
N ILE A 16 -0.37 -3.01 -9.40
CA ILE A 16 0.04 -2.34 -8.16
C ILE A 16 -0.91 -1.20 -7.83
N LEU A 17 -0.99 -0.88 -6.55
CA LEU A 17 -1.70 0.26 -5.99
C LEU A 17 -0.75 1.03 -5.09
N ASP A 18 -0.77 2.35 -5.21
CA ASP A 18 -0.01 3.24 -4.36
C ASP A 18 -0.91 3.84 -3.28
N LEU A 19 -0.42 3.89 -2.06
CA LEU A 19 -1.10 4.41 -0.87
C LEU A 19 -0.24 5.53 -0.30
N GLU A 20 -0.69 6.78 -0.40
CA GLU A 20 0.09 7.91 0.11
C GLU A 20 -0.37 8.33 1.50
N ALA A 21 0.62 8.69 2.32
CA ALA A 21 0.43 9.05 3.70
C ALA A 21 1.01 10.42 4.04
N ASP A 22 0.35 11.11 4.99
CA ASP A 22 0.78 12.43 5.45
C ASP A 22 1.74 12.30 6.64
N GLN A 23 2.92 12.94 6.54
CA GLN A 23 4.01 12.86 7.53
C GLN A 23 4.39 11.41 7.89
N ASP A 24 4.38 10.55 6.89
CA ASP A 24 4.71 9.13 6.97
C ASP A 24 5.27 8.66 5.62
N THR A 25 5.57 7.38 5.48
CA THR A 25 6.04 6.80 4.21
C THR A 25 4.89 6.20 3.42
N ASP A 26 4.93 6.33 2.09
CA ASP A 26 3.98 5.71 1.17
C ASP A 26 4.16 4.19 1.09
N HIS A 27 3.13 3.48 0.63
CA HIS A 27 3.13 2.02 0.59
C HIS A 27 2.53 1.45 -0.69
N VAL A 28 3.41 0.95 -1.56
CA VAL A 28 3.02 0.28 -2.80
C VAL A 28 2.69 -1.18 -2.55
N ILE A 29 1.45 -1.57 -2.86
CA ILE A 29 0.94 -2.93 -2.68
C ILE A 29 0.62 -3.59 -4.03
N ALA A 30 0.79 -4.91 -4.13
CA ALA A 30 0.31 -5.65 -5.31
C ALA A 30 -1.15 -6.05 -5.07
N ILE A 31 -2.02 -5.80 -6.03
CA ILE A 31 -3.46 -6.06 -5.90
C ILE A 31 -3.91 -7.11 -6.90
N TYR A 32 -4.93 -7.87 -6.55
CA TYR A 32 -5.50 -8.90 -7.40
C TYR A 32 -7.02 -8.93 -7.23
N ARG A 33 -7.72 -9.57 -8.17
CA ARG A 33 -9.19 -9.63 -8.16
C ARG A 33 -9.68 -11.05 -8.41
N ILE A 34 -10.56 -11.55 -7.54
CA ILE A 34 -11.20 -12.87 -7.63
C ILE A 34 -12.70 -12.68 -7.51
N ARG A 35 -13.47 -13.22 -8.47
CA ARG A 35 -14.94 -13.17 -8.47
C ARG A 35 -15.50 -11.76 -8.16
N GLY A 36 -14.93 -10.74 -8.80
CA GLY A 36 -15.37 -9.36 -8.65
C GLY A 36 -14.83 -8.62 -7.42
N HIS A 37 -14.11 -9.28 -6.52
CA HIS A 37 -13.61 -8.69 -5.28
C HIS A 37 -12.09 -8.55 -5.28
N TRP A 38 -11.60 -7.46 -4.71
CA TRP A 38 -10.20 -7.07 -4.64
C TRP A 38 -9.54 -7.61 -3.37
N GLY A 39 -8.31 -8.09 -3.51
CA GLY A 39 -7.39 -8.42 -2.42
C GLY A 39 -6.01 -7.82 -2.68
N ALA A 40 -5.08 -8.00 -1.75
CA ALA A 40 -3.73 -7.49 -1.87
C ALA A 40 -2.67 -8.41 -1.27
N VAL A 41 -1.49 -8.40 -1.88
CA VAL A 41 -0.26 -8.99 -1.36
C VAL A 41 0.71 -7.85 -1.07
N ALA A 42 1.05 -7.68 0.21
CA ALA A 42 1.89 -6.59 0.67
C ALA A 42 2.79 -7.02 1.84
N LYS A 43 3.92 -6.33 2.00
CA LYS A 43 4.83 -6.47 3.14
C LYS A 43 5.02 -5.10 3.78
N SER A 44 4.89 -5.03 5.10
CA SER A 44 5.21 -3.85 5.89
C SER A 44 6.01 -4.23 7.12
N ASN A 45 6.67 -3.24 7.72
CA ASN A 45 7.26 -3.37 9.05
C ASN A 45 6.20 -3.26 10.16
N TYR A 46 5.00 -2.76 9.85
CA TYR A 46 3.85 -2.79 10.75
C TYR A 46 3.04 -4.08 10.56
N THR A 47 2.57 -4.66 11.66
CA THR A 47 1.94 -5.98 11.69
C THR A 47 0.70 -6.07 10.80
N GLY A 48 -0.13 -5.03 10.78
CA GLY A 48 -1.41 -5.02 10.05
C GLY A 48 -1.34 -4.61 8.58
N CYS A 49 -0.30 -3.93 8.13
CA CYS A 49 -0.16 -3.36 6.77
C CYS A 49 0.37 -4.37 5.74
N ARG A 50 -0.25 -5.55 5.68
CA ARG A 50 0.23 -6.71 4.90
C ARG A 50 -0.86 -7.23 3.96
N TYR A 51 -1.01 -8.55 3.86
CA TYR A 51 -1.98 -9.22 3.01
C TYR A 51 -3.45 -8.83 3.29
N ARG A 52 -4.29 -8.94 2.26
CA ARG A 52 -5.74 -8.75 2.30
C ARG A 52 -6.42 -9.82 1.45
N GLU A 53 -7.39 -10.51 2.05
CA GLU A 53 -8.31 -11.42 1.34
C GLU A 53 -9.11 -10.68 0.26
N PRO A 54 -9.53 -11.35 -0.83
CA PRO A 54 -10.25 -10.72 -1.91
C PRO A 54 -11.74 -10.58 -1.57
N VAL A 55 -12.05 -9.67 -0.63
CA VAL A 55 -13.43 -9.44 -0.13
C VAL A 55 -13.93 -8.01 -0.38
N TYR A 56 -13.09 -7.13 -0.95
CA TYR A 56 -13.42 -5.72 -1.13
C TYR A 56 -14.01 -5.46 -2.52
N ARG A 57 -15.17 -4.82 -2.61
CA ARG A 57 -15.88 -4.62 -3.91
C ARG A 57 -15.23 -3.54 -4.77
N SER A 58 -14.52 -2.60 -4.15
CA SER A 58 -13.82 -1.52 -4.84
C SER A 58 -12.39 -1.35 -4.34
N VAL A 59 -11.56 -0.72 -5.17
CA VAL A 59 -10.19 -0.33 -4.78
C VAL A 59 -10.20 0.63 -3.59
N ARG A 60 -11.22 1.50 -3.48
CA ARG A 60 -11.39 2.39 -2.32
C ARG A 60 -11.68 1.59 -1.04
N GLU A 61 -12.54 0.57 -1.10
CA GLU A 61 -12.79 -0.31 0.05
C GLU A 61 -11.50 -1.06 0.46
N LEU A 62 -10.73 -1.55 -0.51
CA LEU A 62 -9.43 -2.17 -0.25
C LEU A 62 -8.46 -1.18 0.42
N ALA A 63 -8.33 0.06 -0.09
CA ALA A 63 -7.48 1.09 0.51
C ALA A 63 -7.93 1.45 1.93
N LEU A 64 -9.24 1.58 2.18
CA LEU A 64 -9.78 1.81 3.53
C LEU A 64 -9.44 0.68 4.51
N SER A 65 -9.28 -0.56 4.05
CA SER A 65 -8.86 -1.68 4.91
C SER A 65 -7.45 -1.53 5.50
N TYR A 66 -6.64 -0.61 4.97
CA TYR A 66 -5.34 -0.27 5.53
C TYR A 66 -5.42 0.87 6.54
N PHE A 67 -6.46 1.69 6.52
CA PHE A 67 -6.51 2.96 7.25
C PHE A 67 -6.19 2.86 8.75
N ASP A 68 -6.85 1.98 9.50
CA ASP A 68 -6.66 1.88 10.95
C ASP A 68 -5.30 1.29 11.36
N VAL A 69 -4.66 0.56 10.45
CA VAL A 69 -3.33 -0.04 10.67
C VAL A 69 -2.20 0.80 10.08
N TYR A 70 -2.52 1.91 9.42
CA TYR A 70 -1.57 2.81 8.78
C TYR A 70 -1.35 4.05 9.65
N PHE A 71 -0.29 4.01 10.44
CA PHE A 71 0.02 5.05 11.40
C PHE A 71 1.52 5.26 11.59
N ASN A 72 1.87 6.48 12.01
CA ASN A 72 3.26 6.86 12.31
C ASN A 72 3.62 6.60 13.78
N LEU A 73 4.88 6.86 14.14
CA LEU A 73 5.39 6.66 15.50
C LEU A 73 4.83 7.64 16.55
N ARG A 74 4.05 8.65 16.13
CA ARG A 74 3.28 9.51 17.04
C ARG A 74 1.87 8.97 17.30
N GLY A 75 1.53 7.80 16.74
CA GLY A 75 0.22 7.18 16.85
C GLY A 75 -0.85 7.85 16.00
N GLU A 76 -0.47 8.66 15.01
CA GLU A 76 -1.42 9.36 14.13
C GLU A 76 -1.77 8.45 12.96
N ARG A 77 -3.06 8.40 12.56
CA ARG A 77 -3.47 7.73 11.32
C ARG A 77 -3.09 8.60 10.13
N THR A 78 -2.27 8.07 9.23
CA THR A 78 -1.56 8.89 8.24
C THR A 78 -2.00 8.65 6.80
N LEU A 79 -2.64 7.53 6.49
CA LEU A 79 -3.14 7.26 5.14
C LEU A 79 -4.11 8.36 4.67
N ARG A 80 -3.89 8.91 3.46
CA ARG A 80 -4.70 10.01 2.89
C ARG A 80 -5.25 9.70 1.53
N THR A 81 -4.46 9.09 0.66
CA THR A 81 -4.84 8.91 -0.74
C THR A 81 -4.52 7.49 -1.21
N PHE A 82 -5.07 7.15 -2.38
CA PHE A 82 -4.70 5.96 -3.11
C PHE A 82 -4.71 6.26 -4.61
N SER A 83 -3.82 5.63 -5.37
CA SER A 83 -3.81 5.77 -6.83
C SER A 83 -4.90 4.94 -7.51
N ARG A 84 -5.05 5.11 -8.83
CA ARG A 84 -5.71 4.08 -9.66
C ARG A 84 -4.78 2.86 -9.81
N PRO A 85 -5.31 1.64 -9.98
CA PRO A 85 -4.49 0.48 -10.31
C PRO A 85 -3.56 0.73 -11.49
N VAL A 86 -2.28 0.40 -11.32
CA VAL A 86 -1.27 0.47 -12.38
C VAL A 86 -0.91 -0.94 -12.81
N ASN A 87 -1.11 -1.24 -14.09
CA ASN A 87 -0.68 -2.49 -14.67
C ASN A 87 0.81 -2.42 -15.04
N MET A 88 1.62 -3.23 -14.35
CA MET A 88 3.06 -3.29 -14.55
C MET A 88 3.47 -3.76 -15.95
N ALA A 89 2.58 -4.40 -16.72
CA ALA A 89 2.84 -4.78 -18.11
C ALA A 89 3.25 -3.58 -18.99
N ARG A 90 2.85 -2.35 -18.60
CA ARG A 90 3.27 -1.12 -19.29
C ARG A 90 4.78 -0.86 -19.21
N PHE A 91 5.48 -1.48 -18.26
CA PHE A 91 6.91 -1.37 -18.08
C PHE A 91 7.67 -2.59 -18.62
N ASP A 92 6.99 -3.50 -19.33
CA ASP A 92 7.63 -4.67 -19.95
C ASP A 92 8.80 -4.32 -20.88
N PRO A 93 8.79 -3.20 -21.64
CA PRO A 93 9.96 -2.79 -22.43
C PRO A 93 11.24 -2.55 -21.60
N HIS A 94 11.12 -2.34 -20.28
CA HIS A 94 12.25 -2.13 -19.36
C HIS A 94 12.63 -3.41 -18.62
N GLY A 95 12.02 -4.56 -18.94
CA GLY A 95 12.35 -5.84 -18.31
C GLY A 95 12.13 -5.87 -16.79
N TRP A 96 11.14 -5.13 -16.26
CA TRP A 96 10.96 -4.87 -14.82
C TRP A 96 10.92 -6.11 -13.91
N MET A 97 10.60 -7.30 -14.44
CA MET A 97 10.52 -8.55 -13.66
C MET A 97 11.88 -9.20 -13.41
N THR A 98 12.84 -8.98 -14.29
CA THR A 98 14.11 -9.70 -14.33
C THR A 98 15.32 -8.77 -14.29
N THR A 99 15.11 -7.47 -14.45
CA THR A 99 16.19 -6.49 -14.35
C THR A 99 16.81 -6.49 -12.96
N GLU A 100 18.14 -6.39 -12.92
CA GLU A 100 18.90 -6.17 -11.69
C GLU A 100 18.99 -4.68 -11.33
N GLU A 101 18.56 -3.80 -12.24
CA GLU A 101 18.56 -2.36 -12.03
C GLU A 101 17.40 -1.92 -11.12
N HIS A 102 17.58 -0.75 -10.50
CA HIS A 102 16.54 -0.15 -9.68
C HIS A 102 15.33 0.27 -10.52
N LEU A 103 14.12 0.01 -10.01
CA LEU A 103 12.85 0.31 -10.66
C LEU A 103 12.39 1.76 -10.44
N TRP A 104 13.30 2.73 -10.43
CA TRP A 104 13.00 4.13 -10.10
C TRP A 104 11.93 4.73 -11.01
N TYR A 105 11.93 4.38 -12.29
CA TYR A 105 10.91 4.80 -13.26
C TYR A 105 9.47 4.41 -12.85
N VAL A 106 9.30 3.35 -12.04
CA VAL A 106 7.98 2.99 -11.51
C VAL A 106 7.55 3.98 -10.44
N ALA A 107 8.45 4.32 -9.51
CA ALA A 107 8.19 5.30 -8.46
C ALA A 107 7.93 6.69 -9.05
N GLU A 108 8.78 7.12 -9.99
CA GLU A 108 8.60 8.37 -10.74
C GLU A 108 7.24 8.40 -11.44
N TYR A 109 6.85 7.31 -12.09
CA TYR A 109 5.52 7.22 -12.70
C TYR A 109 4.39 7.35 -11.67
N LEU A 110 4.51 6.72 -10.50
CA LEU A 110 3.49 6.81 -9.45
C LEU A 110 3.28 8.24 -8.96
N PHE A 111 4.34 9.06 -8.88
CA PHE A 111 4.21 10.48 -8.55
C PHE A 111 3.46 11.31 -9.60
N THR A 112 3.38 10.84 -10.85
CA THR A 112 2.68 11.56 -11.94
C THR A 112 1.21 11.23 -12.06
N ILE A 113 0.75 10.11 -11.48
CA ILE A 113 -0.62 9.66 -11.65
C ILE A 113 -1.58 10.28 -10.63
N ARG A 114 -2.84 10.33 -11.01
CA ARG A 114 -3.90 10.82 -10.15
C ARG A 114 -4.05 9.93 -8.91
N HIS A 115 -4.00 10.59 -7.75
CA HIS A 115 -4.38 10.04 -6.46
C HIS A 115 -5.76 10.54 -6.02
N HIS A 116 -6.52 9.66 -5.38
CA HIS A 116 -7.86 9.92 -4.88
C HIS A 116 -7.83 10.04 -3.36
N ARG A 117 -8.39 11.13 -2.83
CA ARG A 117 -8.50 11.34 -1.37
C ARG A 117 -9.47 10.32 -0.76
N LEU A 118 -9.07 9.70 0.35
CA LEU A 118 -9.92 8.81 1.13
C LEU A 118 -10.89 9.56 2.04
N PHE A 119 -10.44 10.72 2.54
CA PHE A 119 -11.10 11.51 3.58
C PHE A 119 -11.18 12.99 3.20
N THR A 120 -12.19 13.68 3.74
CA THR A 120 -12.27 15.14 3.65
C THR A 120 -11.34 15.79 4.67
N PRO A 121 -10.94 17.06 4.47
CA PRO A 121 -10.17 17.81 5.47
C PRO A 121 -10.84 17.86 6.85
N ALA A 122 -12.18 17.94 6.89
CA ALA A 122 -12.94 17.96 8.13
C ALA A 122 -12.87 16.62 8.89
N MET A 123 -12.87 15.49 8.18
CA MET A 123 -12.67 14.17 8.79
C MET A 123 -11.26 14.04 9.36
N ILE A 124 -10.23 14.44 8.60
CA ILE A 124 -8.82 14.34 9.01
C ILE A 124 -8.58 15.09 10.33
N LYS A 125 -9.13 16.32 10.46
CA LYS A 125 -9.02 17.14 11.69
C LYS A 125 -9.62 16.49 12.94
N LYS A 126 -10.54 15.53 12.78
CA LYS A 126 -11.24 14.85 13.88
C LYS A 126 -10.73 13.44 14.14
N LEU A 127 -9.69 12.98 13.43
CA LEU A 127 -9.13 11.66 13.67
C LEU A 127 -8.45 11.60 15.03
N HIS A 128 -8.79 10.58 15.81
CA HIS A 128 -8.09 10.28 17.05
C HIS A 128 -6.74 9.64 16.77
N ARG A 129 -5.82 9.79 17.71
CA ARG A 129 -4.62 8.95 17.77
C ARG A 129 -5.01 7.51 18.11
N LEU A 130 -4.12 6.57 17.81
CA LEU A 130 -4.26 5.20 18.28
C LEU A 130 -4.15 5.16 19.80
N ASP A 131 -4.87 4.24 20.41
CA ASP A 131 -4.63 3.84 21.79
C ASP A 131 -3.35 3.00 21.90
N ASP A 132 -2.81 2.91 23.11
CA ASP A 132 -1.55 2.22 23.38
C ASP A 132 -1.58 0.74 22.98
N ARG A 133 -2.72 0.06 23.13
CA ARG A 133 -2.84 -1.37 22.79
C ARG A 133 -2.74 -1.56 21.29
N SER A 134 -3.48 -0.77 20.52
CA SER A 134 -3.43 -0.81 19.06
C SER A 134 -2.05 -0.42 18.53
N PHE A 135 -1.43 0.61 19.10
CA PHE A 135 -0.07 1.04 18.73
C PHE A 135 0.96 -0.08 18.95
N ARG A 136 1.00 -0.66 20.16
CA ARG A 136 1.92 -1.75 20.49
C ARG A 136 1.70 -2.98 19.62
N ALA A 137 0.43 -3.33 19.35
CA ALA A 137 0.10 -4.46 18.49
C ALA A 137 0.57 -4.24 17.05
N GLY A 138 0.40 -3.04 16.49
CA GLY A 138 0.85 -2.76 15.13
C GLY A 138 2.38 -2.60 15.00
N CYS A 139 3.08 -2.27 16.08
CA CYS A 139 4.55 -2.21 16.14
C CYS A 139 5.23 -3.55 16.49
N LEU A 140 4.47 -4.62 16.72
CA LEU A 140 5.02 -5.90 17.14
C LEU A 140 5.93 -6.50 16.05
N GLY A 141 7.19 -6.77 16.40
CA GLY A 141 8.18 -7.33 15.48
C GLY A 141 8.66 -6.35 14.41
N ARG A 142 8.41 -5.05 14.59
CA ARG A 142 8.93 -4.00 13.71
C ARG A 142 10.45 -3.96 13.80
N ALA A 143 11.12 -3.93 12.65
CA ALA A 143 12.57 -3.75 12.61
C ALA A 143 12.96 -2.37 13.16
N GLU A 144 13.88 -2.36 14.11
CA GLU A 144 14.50 -1.14 14.61
C GLU A 144 15.85 -0.96 13.93
N LYS A 145 16.15 0.27 13.49
CA LYS A 145 17.52 0.61 13.12
C LYS A 145 18.34 0.64 14.41
N PRO A 146 19.51 0.00 14.47
CA PRO A 146 20.43 0.18 15.59
C PRO A 146 20.65 1.67 15.82
N LYS A 147 20.61 2.11 17.08
CA LYS A 147 21.13 3.44 17.40
C LYS A 147 22.62 3.43 17.10
N ALA A 148 23.07 4.39 16.30
CA ALA A 148 24.47 4.66 16.04
C ALA A 148 25.19 5.04 17.34
#